data_AF-A0A2N1XRN3-F1
#
_entry.id   AF-A0A2N1XRN3-F1
#
_cell.length_a   1.000
_cell.length_b   1.000
_cell.length_c   1.000
_cell.angle_alpha   90.00
_cell.angle_beta   90.00
_cell.angle_gamma   90.00
#
_symmetry.space_group_name_H-M   'P 1'
#
loop_
_entity.id
_entity.type
_entity.pdbx_description
1 polymer ?
#
loop_
_entity_poly.entity_id
_entity_poly.type
_entity_poly.pdbx_seq_one_letter_code
_entity_poly.pdbx_strand_id
1 'polypeptide(L)'
;MNAYLDFSHVEQVFLSEREVFHKKSQKLTVETTPGITSRPAEQANAQRLLTINRGHWAIENSCHSIIDWNYDEDHSRISKGNGPESMTRLRRFAVGVIKMFAKGKTSVAEKCSN
;
A
#
# COMPACT_ATOMS: atom_id res chain seq x y z
N MET A 1 19.46 -21.53 -15.32
CA MET A 1 18.29 -21.06 -16.09
C MET A 1 18.27 -19.54 -16.28
N ASN A 2 19.03 -18.74 -15.52
CA ASN A 2 19.02 -17.26 -15.59
C ASN A 2 20.23 -16.64 -16.33
N ALA A 3 21.06 -17.43 -17.01
CA ALA A 3 22.34 -16.99 -17.57
C ALA A 3 22.23 -16.00 -18.76
N TYR A 4 21.02 -15.71 -19.23
CA TYR A 4 20.71 -14.82 -20.36
C TYR A 4 19.90 -13.58 -19.95
N LEU A 5 19.64 -13.38 -18.65
CA LEU A 5 18.89 -12.23 -18.14
C LEU A 5 19.89 -11.20 -17.59
N ASP A 6 19.86 -9.97 -18.13
CA ASP A 6 20.66 -8.83 -17.63
C ASP A 6 20.24 -8.34 -16.23
N PHE A 7 19.29 -9.01 -15.60
CA PHE A 7 18.79 -8.71 -14.27
C PHE A 7 19.18 -9.81 -13.28
N SER A 8 20.37 -9.65 -12.69
CA SER A 8 21.05 -10.62 -11.82
C SER A 8 20.29 -11.05 -10.56
N HIS A 9 19.19 -10.37 -10.23
CA HIS A 9 18.41 -10.61 -9.01
C HIS A 9 17.02 -11.20 -9.29
N VAL A 10 16.71 -11.66 -10.51
CA VAL A 10 15.48 -12.44 -10.73
C VAL A 10 15.72 -13.89 -10.34
N GLU A 11 14.98 -14.37 -9.35
CA GLU A 11 15.00 -15.78 -8.94
C GLU A 11 13.75 -16.54 -9.42
N GLN A 12 12.59 -15.88 -9.43
CA GLN A 12 11.35 -16.43 -9.98
C GLN A 12 10.47 -15.34 -10.62
N VAL A 13 9.63 -15.78 -11.56
CA VAL A 13 8.54 -15.01 -12.17
C VAL A 13 7.23 -15.67 -11.78
N PHE A 14 6.20 -14.88 -11.46
CA PHE A 14 4.87 -15.37 -11.11
C PHE A 14 3.78 -14.57 -11.82
N LEU A 15 2.58 -15.14 -11.92
CA LEU A 15 1.38 -14.45 -12.40
C LEU A 15 0.42 -14.27 -11.22
N SER A 16 -0.08 -13.05 -11.06
CA SER A 16 -1.14 -12.73 -10.12
C SER A 16 -2.42 -12.48 -10.90
N GLU A 17 -3.43 -13.30 -10.64
CA GLU A 17 -4.77 -13.10 -11.16
C GLU A 17 -5.67 -12.47 -10.10
N ARG A 18 -6.52 -11.54 -10.51
CA ARG A 18 -7.53 -10.93 -9.64
C ARG A 18 -8.83 -10.74 -10.37
N GLU A 19 -9.91 -11.02 -9.64
CA GLU A 19 -11.27 -10.69 -10.05
C GLU A 19 -11.64 -9.32 -9.48
N VAL A 20 -12.03 -8.40 -10.35
CA VAL A 20 -12.40 -7.03 -9.99
C VAL A 20 -13.88 -6.84 -10.29
N PHE A 21 -14.65 -6.57 -9.24
CA PHE A 21 -16.06 -6.24 -9.36
C PHE A 21 -16.26 -4.72 -9.35
N HIS A 22 -16.67 -4.17 -10.49
CA HIS A 22 -16.93 -2.75 -10.68
C HIS A 22 -18.33 -2.40 -10.18
N LYS A 23 -18.43 -1.82 -8.98
CA LYS A 23 -19.73 -1.53 -8.32
C LYS A 23 -20.67 -0.65 -9.17
N LYS A 24 -20.14 0.35 -9.88
CA LYS A 24 -20.94 1.29 -10.68
C LYS A 24 -21.52 0.66 -11.94
N SER A 25 -20.74 -0.18 -12.63
CA SER A 25 -21.16 -0.83 -13.88
C SER A 25 -21.71 -2.24 -13.68
N GLN A 26 -21.63 -2.78 -12.46
CA GLN A 26 -21.95 -4.17 -12.11
C GLN A 26 -21.22 -5.21 -12.99
N LYS A 27 -19.99 -4.88 -13.43
CA LYS A 27 -19.20 -5.76 -14.30
C LYS A 27 -18.12 -6.47 -13.48
N LEU A 28 -17.94 -7.76 -13.76
CA LEU A 28 -16.79 -8.52 -13.31
C LEU A 28 -15.72 -8.51 -14.40
N THR A 29 -14.49 -8.18 -14.04
CA THR A 29 -13.32 -8.26 -14.94
C THR A 29 -12.24 -9.09 -14.28
N VAL A 30 -11.51 -9.87 -15.08
CA VAL A 30 -10.31 -10.59 -14.62
C VAL A 30 -9.09 -9.83 -15.09
N GLU A 31 -8.16 -9.55 -14.18
CA GLU A 31 -6.87 -8.96 -14.50
C GLU A 31 -5.76 -9.94 -14.16
N THR A 32 -4.81 -10.08 -15.09
CA THR A 32 -3.60 -10.89 -14.90
C THR A 32 -2.39 -9.97 -14.94
N THR A 33 -1.56 -10.01 -13.90
CA THR A 33 -0.36 -9.17 -13.78
C THR A 33 0.87 -10.04 -13.55
N PRO A 34 1.91 -9.92 -14.38
CA PRO A 34 3.19 -10.59 -14.13
C PRO A 34 3.95 -9.90 -12.99
N GLY A 35 4.67 -10.69 -12.21
CA GLY A 35 5.53 -10.23 -11.13
C GLY A 35 6.85 -10.99 -11.10
N ILE A 36 7.87 -10.34 -10.54
CA ILE A 36 9.21 -10.92 -10.37
C ILE A 36 9.62 -10.81 -8.90
N THR A 37 10.42 -11.76 -8.42
CA THR A 37 11.05 -11.66 -7.10
C THR A 37 12.42 -12.32 -7.09
N SER A 38 13.29 -11.79 -6.23
CA SER A 38 14.62 -12.32 -5.95
C SER A 38 14.63 -13.48 -4.95
N ARG A 39 13.44 -13.87 -4.46
CA ARG A 39 13.29 -14.96 -3.49
C ARG A 39 13.08 -16.29 -4.21
N PRO A 40 13.66 -17.40 -3.76
CA PRO A 40 13.36 -18.72 -4.30
C PRO A 40 11.93 -19.16 -3.94
N ALA A 41 11.38 -20.13 -4.67
CA ALA A 41 10.01 -20.62 -4.50
C ALA A 41 9.72 -21.14 -3.08
N GLU A 42 10.72 -21.67 -2.39
CA GLU A 42 10.62 -22.12 -0.99
C GLU A 42 10.34 -20.95 -0.02
N GLN A 43 10.91 -19.76 -0.28
CA GLN A 43 10.73 -18.56 0.54
C GLN A 43 9.55 -17.70 0.09
N ALA A 44 9.17 -17.81 -1.18
CA ALA A 44 8.11 -17.03 -1.81
C ALA A 44 7.21 -17.94 -2.66
N ASN A 45 6.55 -18.89 -2.00
CA ASN A 45 5.51 -19.70 -2.63
C ASN A 45 4.27 -18.85 -2.95
N ALA A 46 3.36 -19.38 -3.78
CA ALA A 46 2.16 -18.68 -4.23
C ALA A 46 1.31 -18.10 -3.09
N GLN A 47 1.10 -18.87 -2.02
CA GLN A 47 0.32 -18.43 -0.85
C GLN A 47 0.99 -17.24 -0.13
N ARG A 48 2.31 -17.29 0.02
CA ARG A 48 3.09 -16.23 0.65
C ARG A 48 3.11 -14.98 -0.21
N LEU A 49 3.34 -15.12 -1.51
CA LEU A 49 3.29 -14.01 -2.47
C LEU A 49 1.93 -13.33 -2.48
N LEU A 50 0.83 -14.10 -2.47
CA LEU A 50 -0.52 -13.56 -2.40
C LEU A 50 -0.76 -12.81 -1.08
N THR A 51 -0.27 -13.33 0.04
CA THR A 51 -0.37 -12.67 1.36
C THR A 51 0.41 -11.36 1.38
N ILE A 52 1.64 -11.34 0.86
CA ILE A 52 2.46 -10.12 0.75
C ILE A 52 1.77 -9.10 -0.16
N ASN A 53 1.29 -9.52 -1.33
CA ASN A 53 0.61 -8.66 -2.29
C ASN A 53 -0.64 -8.03 -1.66
N ARG A 54 -1.50 -8.82 -1.00
CA ARG A 54 -2.67 -8.30 -0.27
C ARG A 54 -2.27 -7.38 0.89
N GLY A 55 -1.20 -7.71 1.61
CA GLY A 55 -0.68 -6.89 2.70
C GLY A 55 -0.11 -5.55 2.22
N HIS A 56 0.42 -5.50 0.99
CA HIS A 56 0.93 -4.26 0.41
C HIS A 56 -0.17 -3.20 0.27
N TRP A 57 -1.38 -3.60 -0.13
CA TRP A 57 -2.56 -2.71 -0.22
C TRP A 57 -2.97 -2.10 1.13
N ALA A 58 -2.67 -2.76 2.25
CA ALA A 58 -2.95 -2.20 3.57
C ALA A 58 -2.15 -0.93 3.86
N ILE A 59 -1.01 -0.71 3.19
CA ILE A 59 -0.22 0.52 3.32
C ILE A 59 -1.02 1.71 2.77
N GLU A 60 -1.60 1.56 1.59
CA GLU A 60 -2.39 2.60 0.94
C GLU A 60 -3.67 2.89 1.73
N ASN A 61 -4.46 1.84 2.04
CA ASN A 61 -5.71 2.00 2.78
C ASN A 61 -5.55 2.53 4.20
N SER A 62 -4.44 2.22 4.89
CA SER A 62 -4.27 2.62 6.29
C SER A 62 -3.45 3.89 6.49
N CYS A 63 -2.67 4.33 5.50
CA CYS A 63 -1.82 5.50 5.62
C CYS A 63 -2.35 6.64 4.75
N HIS A 64 -2.52 6.42 3.45
CA HIS A 64 -2.92 7.48 2.52
C HIS A 64 -4.32 7.97 2.82
N SER A 65 -5.32 7.08 2.93
CA SER A 65 -6.69 7.52 3.23
C SER A 65 -6.82 8.31 4.54
N ILE A 66 -5.97 8.06 5.53
CA ILE A 66 -5.97 8.84 6.79
C ILE A 66 -5.34 10.22 6.56
N ILE A 67 -4.25 10.28 5.81
CA ILE A 67 -3.53 11.51 5.53
C ILE A 67 -4.35 12.41 4.60
N ASP A 68 -4.90 11.86 3.54
CA ASP A 68 -5.70 12.58 2.55
C ASP A 68 -6.97 13.14 3.22
N TRP A 69 -7.66 12.32 4.02
CA TRP A 69 -8.95 12.69 4.59
C TRP A 69 -8.87 13.49 5.90
N ASN A 70 -7.97 13.15 6.82
CA ASN A 70 -7.91 13.84 8.13
C ASN A 70 -6.92 15.01 8.14
N TYR A 71 -5.92 14.99 7.25
CA TYR A 71 -4.93 16.08 7.17
C TYR A 71 -5.08 16.95 5.93
N ASP A 72 -6.12 16.69 5.13
CA ASP A 72 -6.47 17.46 3.92
C ASP A 72 -5.24 17.67 3.03
N GLU A 73 -4.41 16.62 2.91
CA GLU A 73 -3.09 16.73 2.29
C GLU A 73 -3.21 17.17 0.82
N ASP A 74 -4.21 16.65 0.11
CA ASP A 74 -4.51 17.00 -1.29
C ASP A 74 -4.83 18.48 -1.50
N HIS A 75 -5.42 19.16 -0.49
CA HIS A 75 -5.73 20.58 -0.55
C HIS A 75 -4.67 21.46 0.13
N SER A 76 -3.56 20.87 0.59
CA SER A 76 -2.51 21.61 1.29
C SER A 76 -1.81 22.60 0.35
N ARG A 77 -1.84 23.88 0.72
CA ARG A 77 -1.19 24.97 -0.06
C ARG A 77 0.29 25.17 0.28
N ILE A 78 0.84 24.32 1.14
CA ILE A 78 2.24 24.38 1.57
C ILE A 78 3.10 23.81 0.43
N SER A 79 3.72 24.68 -0.35
CA SER A 79 4.46 24.30 -1.57
C SER A 79 5.89 24.85 -1.65
N LYS A 80 6.32 25.67 -0.68
CA LYS A 80 7.61 26.38 -0.72
C LYS A 80 8.65 25.77 0.20
N GLY A 81 9.91 25.76 -0.26
CA GLY A 81 11.06 25.29 0.52
C GLY A 81 10.88 23.86 1.01
N ASN A 82 11.33 23.59 2.24
CA ASN A 82 11.19 22.26 2.87
C ASN A 82 9.81 22.02 3.51
N GLY A 83 8.85 22.93 3.31
CA GLY A 83 7.51 22.87 3.87
C GLY A 83 6.74 21.59 3.52
N PRO A 84 6.64 21.19 2.23
CA PRO A 84 5.95 19.97 1.83
C PRO A 84 6.52 18.73 2.54
N GLU A 85 7.84 18.54 2.46
CA GLU A 85 8.50 17.38 3.06
C GLU A 85 8.37 17.33 4.58
N SER A 86 8.55 18.48 5.24
CA SER A 86 8.41 18.58 6.70
C SER A 86 6.99 18.24 7.14
N MET A 87 5.98 18.73 6.43
CA MET A 87 4.58 18.45 6.72
C MET A 87 4.21 17.00 6.50
N THR A 88 4.65 16.37 5.40
CA THR A 88 4.43 14.94 5.17
C THR A 88 5.04 14.09 6.29
N ARG A 89 6.26 14.42 6.75
CA ARG A 89 6.91 13.73 7.88
C ARG A 89 6.11 13.88 9.18
N LEU A 90 5.67 15.09 9.51
CA LEU A 90 4.88 15.37 10.72
C LEU A 90 3.52 14.66 10.69
N ARG A 91 2.80 14.69 9.56
CA ARG A 91 1.52 13.98 9.39
C ARG A 91 1.69 12.48 9.57
N ARG A 92 2.68 11.88 8.91
CA ARG A 92 2.99 10.45 9.05
C ARG A 92 3.36 10.07 10.49
N PHE A 93 4.13 10.91 11.17
CA PHE A 93 4.45 10.72 12.58
C PHE A 93 3.20 10.74 13.46
N ALA A 94 2.34 11.74 13.29
CA ALA A 94 1.08 11.85 14.04
C ALA A 94 0.15 10.64 13.80
N VAL A 95 0.02 10.16 12.56
CA VAL A 95 -0.70 8.91 12.26
C VAL A 95 -0.12 7.71 13.00
N GLY A 96 1.21 7.58 13.05
CA GLY A 96 1.89 6.53 13.80
C GLY A 96 1.58 6.59 15.30
N VAL A 97 1.61 7.79 15.90
CA VAL A 97 1.26 8.03 17.29
C VAL A 97 -0.19 7.67 17.57
N ILE A 98 -1.13 8.13 16.75
CA ILE A 98 -2.56 7.83 16.93
C ILE A 98 -2.80 6.32 16.86
N LYS A 99 -2.19 5.61 15.91
CA LYS A 99 -2.29 4.15 15.80
C LYS A 99 -1.74 3.43 17.04
N MET A 100 -0.66 3.95 17.64
CA MET A 100 -0.07 3.38 18.86
C MET A 100 -1.04 3.48 20.07
N PHE A 101 -1.75 4.60 20.20
CA PHE A 101 -2.72 4.84 21.27
C PHE A 101 -4.15 4.36 20.94
N ALA A 102 -4.42 3.92 19.71
CA ALA A 102 -5.69 3.34 19.28
C ALA A 102 -5.75 1.82 19.45
N LYS A 103 -5.01 1.23 20.43
CA LYS A 103 -5.19 -0.18 20.83
C LYS A 103 -6.57 -0.37 21.49
N GLY A 104 -7.60 -0.49 20.65
CA GLY A 104 -9.02 -0.59 20.98
C GLY A 104 -9.82 -0.25 19.73
N LYS A 105 -10.94 -0.95 19.47
CA LYS A 105 -11.71 -0.92 18.21
C LYS A 105 -12.34 0.45 17.88
N THR A 106 -11.53 1.49 17.69
CA THR A 106 -11.99 2.85 17.39
C THR A 106 -11.10 3.39 16.28
N SER A 107 -11.73 3.78 15.18
CA SER A 107 -11.04 4.25 13.98
C SER A 107 -10.36 5.60 14.25
N VAL A 108 -9.29 5.90 13.49
CA VAL A 108 -8.60 7.20 13.59
C VAL A 108 -9.55 8.36 13.24
N ALA A 109 -10.47 8.15 12.30
CA ALA A 109 -11.48 9.13 11.90
C ALA A 109 -12.41 9.54 13.07
N GLU A 110 -12.78 8.59 13.93
CA GLU A 110 -13.62 8.89 15.11
C GLU A 110 -12.89 9.75 16.16
N LYS A 111 -11.56 9.69 16.22
CA LYS A 111 -10.77 10.49 17.18
C LYS A 111 -10.41 11.88 16.68
N CYS A 112 -10.39 12.10 15.37
CA CYS A 112 -10.10 13.41 14.77
C CYS A 112 -11.33 14.33 14.67
N SER A 113 -12.52 13.86 15.07
CA SER A 113 -13.81 14.55 14.88
C SER A 113 -14.33 15.30 16.12
N ASN A 114 -13.47 15.71 17.07
CA ASN A 114 -13.86 16.50 18.25
C ASN A 114 -13.52 17.98 18.09
#